data_AF-A0A3A0B3N5-F1
#
_entry.id   AF-A0A3A0B3N5-F1
#
_cell.length_a   1.000
_cell.length_b   1.000
_cell.length_c   1.000
_cell.angle_alpha   90.00
_cell.angle_beta   90.00
_cell.angle_gamma   90.00
#
_symmetry.space_group_name_H-M   'P 1'
#
loop_
_entity.id
_entity.type
_entity.pdbx_description
1 polymer ?
#
loop_
_entity_poly.entity_id
_entity_poly.type
_entity_poly.pdbx_seq_one_letter_code
_entity_poly.pdbx_strand_id
1 'polypeptide(L)' 'MRAADLAEIGSQGVVSEILNGKRELNVRQIRALAERFNVSAAVFV' A
#
# COMPACT_ATOMS: atom_id res chain seq x y z
N MET A 1 8.20 -6.52 -8.45
CA MET A 1 7.49 -5.23 -8.37
C MET A 1 8.51 -4.16 -8.04
N ARG A 2 8.63 -3.11 -8.85
CA ARG A 2 9.50 -1.98 -8.51
C ARG A 2 8.67 -1.03 -7.66
N ALA A 3 9.26 -0.40 -6.66
CA ALA A 3 8.50 0.46 -5.75
C ALA A 3 7.92 1.73 -6.44
N ALA A 4 8.30 2.03 -7.69
CA ALA A 4 7.59 2.99 -8.55
C ALA A 4 6.13 2.57 -8.83
N ASP A 5 5.83 1.28 -8.71
CA ASP A 5 4.50 0.72 -8.94
C ASP A 5 3.55 0.94 -7.76
N LEU A 6 3.83 1.75 -6.73
CA LEU A 6 2.95 1.94 -5.56
C LEU A 6 2.82 3.42 -5.14
N ALA A 7 2.71 4.31 -6.12
CA ALA A 7 2.58 5.75 -5.88
C ALA A 7 1.35 6.11 -5.02
N GLU A 8 0.30 5.29 -5.04
CA GLU A 8 -0.90 5.41 -4.22
C GLU A 8 -0.65 5.19 -2.72
N ILE A 9 0.46 4.51 -2.36
CA ILE A 9 0.87 4.33 -0.98
C ILE A 9 1.73 5.50 -0.51
N GLY A 10 2.60 6.06 -1.36
CA GLY A 10 3.38 7.25 -1.03
C GLY A 10 4.78 7.24 -1.67
N SER A 11 5.69 8.00 -1.08
CA SER A 11 7.09 8.04 -1.54
C SER A 11 7.79 6.70 -1.33
N GLN A 12 8.94 6.51 -1.99
CA GLN A 12 9.74 5.28 -1.86
C GLN A 12 10.10 4.95 -0.40
N GLY A 13 10.35 5.98 0.42
CA GLY A 13 10.60 5.81 1.86
C GLY A 13 9.40 5.21 2.59
N VAL A 14 8.20 5.76 2.36
CA VAL A 14 6.95 5.28 2.96
C VAL A 14 6.66 3.84 2.55
N VAL A 15 6.84 3.51 1.27
CA VAL A 15 6.67 2.13 0.77
C VAL A 15 7.65 1.19 1.47
N SER A 16 8.92 1.58 1.62
CA SER A 16 9.91 0.77 2.32
C SER A 16 9.55 0.56 3.80
N GLU A 17 9.10 1.60 4.50
CA GLU A 17 8.67 1.48 5.89
C GLU A 17 7.51 0.50 6.06
N ILE A 18 6.53 0.53 5.15
CA ILE A 18 5.39 -0.40 5.18
C ILE A 18 5.82 -1.84 4.90
N LEU A 19 6.64 -2.06 3.87
CA LEU A 19 7.14 -3.41 3.55
C LEU A 19 8.03 -3.99 4.66
N ASN A 20 8.70 -3.13 5.43
CA ASN A 20 9.49 -3.55 6.59
C ASN A 20 8.67 -3.59 7.90
N GLY A 21 7.35 -3.39 7.85
CA GLY A 21 6.47 -3.42 9.02
C GLY A 21 6.67 -2.28 10.01
N LYS A 22 7.42 -1.24 9.64
CA LYS A 22 7.66 -0.05 10.49
C LYS A 22 6.48 0.91 10.49
N ARG A 23 5.58 0.76 9.52
CA ARG A 23 4.39 1.59 9.35
C ARG A 23 3.23 0.77 8.81
N GLU A 24 2.05 1.00 9.34
CA GLU A 24 0.83 0.37 8.86
C GLU A 24 0.22 1.13 7.68
N LEU A 25 -0.53 0.41 6.85
CA LEU A 25 -1.37 1.01 5.83
C LEU A 25 -2.54 1.76 6.47
N ASN A 26 -2.83 2.96 5.98
CA ASN A 26 -4.04 3.66 6.36
C ASN A 26 -5.22 3.30 5.46
N VAL A 27 -6.44 3.62 5.90
CA VAL A 27 -7.69 3.30 5.19
C VAL A 27 -7.72 3.83 3.76
N ARG A 28 -7.14 5.01 3.48
CA ARG A 28 -7.06 5.57 2.12
C ARG A 28 -6.17 4.71 1.21
N GLN A 29 -5.02 4.27 1.72
CA GLN A 29 -4.08 3.42 0.98
C GLN A 29 -4.65 2.03 0.74
N ILE A 30 -5.30 1.44 1.76
CA ILE A 30 -5.99 0.15 1.64
C ILE A 30 -7.02 0.18 0.52
N ARG A 31 -7.85 1.23 0.45
CA ARG A 31 -8.85 1.39 -0.62
C ARG A 31 -8.20 1.48 -2.01
N ALA A 32 -7.14 2.28 -2.15
CA ALA A 32 -6.45 2.43 -3.43
C ALA A 32 -5.81 1.11 -3.91
N LEU A 33 -5.24 0.34 -2.98
CA LEU A 33 -4.68 -0.98 -3.30
C LEU A 33 -5.76 -1.99 -3.66
N ALA A 34 -6.88 -1.99 -2.92
CA ALA A 34 -8.03 -2.84 -3.21
C ALA A 34 -8.58 -2.59 -4.62
N GLU A 35 -8.75 -1.31 -5.00
CA GLU A 35 -9.19 -0.92 -6.35
C GLU A 35 -8.20 -1.36 -7.43
N ARG A 36 -6.90 -1.12 -7.21
CA ARG A 36 -5.87 -1.45 -8.21
C ARG A 36 -5.73 -2.95 -8.45
N PHE A 37 -5.70 -3.74 -7.38
CA PHE A 37 -5.56 -5.19 -7.50
C PHE A 37 -6.89 -5.90 -7.73
N ASN A 38 -8.00 -5.15 -7.74
CA ASN A 38 -9.36 -5.66 -7.88
C ASN A 38 -9.65 -6.77 -6.85
N VAL A 39 -9.29 -6.51 -5.59
CA VAL A 39 -9.49 -7.42 -4.45
C VAL A 39 -10.26 -6.72 -3.34
N SER A 40 -10.80 -7.50 -2.40
CA SER A 40 -11.43 -6.94 -1.20
C SER A 40 -10.40 -6.19 -0.35
N ALA A 41 -10.79 -5.04 0.21
CA ALA A 41 -10.00 -4.29 1.18
C ALA A 41 -9.61 -5.13 2.42
N ALA A 42 -10.39 -6.16 2.74
CA ALA A 42 -10.12 -7.08 3.85
C ALA A 42 -8.81 -7.88 3.68
N VAL A 43 -8.21 -7.90 2.49
CA VAL A 43 -6.91 -8.55 2.25
C VAL A 43 -5.75 -7.77 2.91
N PHE A 44 -5.94 -6.50 3.23
CA PHE A 44 -4.91 -5.60 3.75
C PHE A 44 -5.14 -5.17 5.21
N VAL A 45 -6.05 -5.84 5.92
CA VAL A 45 -6.43 -5.57 7.32
C VAL A 45 -6.02 -6.74 8.21
#